data_AF-A0A0S3UDS0-F1
#
_entry.id   AF-A0A0S3UDS0-F1
#
_cell.length_a   1.000
_cell.length_b   1.000
_cell.length_c   1.000
_cell.angle_alpha   90.00
_cell.angle_beta   90.00
_cell.angle_gamma   90.00
#
_symmetry.space_group_name_H-M   'P 1'
#
loop_
_entity.id
_entity.type
_entity.pdbx_description
1 polymer ?
#
loop_
_entity_poly.entity_id
_entity_poly.type
_entity_poly.pdbx_seq_one_letter_code
_entity_poly.pdbx_strand_id
1 'polypeptide(L)'
;MHTPAQMSSEDVLSPEAAKGILDLLPQKISHALREYATSIDYPIELVVEMAIAGFLDVDALTFADCRITPPGRLREKIEILELQLAQAKGELDRAN
;
A
#
# COMPACT_ATOMS: atom_id res chain seq x y z
N MET A 1 -17.91 -4.72 19.78
CA MET A 1 -17.09 -5.94 19.75
C MET A 1 -16.66 -6.12 18.30
N HIS A 2 -15.48 -5.62 17.93
CA HIS A 2 -14.95 -5.84 16.59
C HIS A 2 -14.30 -7.22 16.59
N THR A 3 -14.96 -8.17 15.93
CA THR A 3 -14.37 -9.47 15.60
C THR A 3 -13.21 -9.18 14.64
N PRO A 4 -11.96 -9.56 14.95
CA PRO A 4 -10.90 -9.42 13.96
C PRO A 4 -11.21 -10.39 12.83
N ALA A 5 -11.30 -9.84 11.62
CA ALA A 5 -11.42 -10.61 10.40
C ALA A 5 -10.32 -11.68 10.41
N GLN A 6 -10.73 -12.94 10.29
CA GLN A 6 -9.82 -14.07 10.17
C GLN A 6 -9.02 -13.86 8.87
N MET A 7 -7.77 -13.42 8.98
CA MET A 7 -6.83 -13.47 7.86
C MET A 7 -6.62 -14.94 7.49
N SER A 8 -7.03 -15.31 6.28
CA SER A 8 -6.67 -16.56 5.65
C SER A 8 -5.15 -16.68 5.59
N SER A 9 -4.62 -17.82 6.03
CA SER A 9 -3.18 -18.13 6.08
C SER A 9 -2.46 -18.17 4.73
N GLU A 10 -3.17 -17.89 3.62
CA GLU A 10 -2.65 -17.93 2.25
C GLU A 10 -2.14 -16.57 1.75
N ASP A 11 -2.44 -15.46 2.45
CA ASP A 11 -2.11 -14.10 2.01
C ASP A 11 -0.96 -13.42 2.79
N VAL A 12 -0.35 -14.13 3.75
CA VAL A 12 0.71 -13.58 4.64
C VAL A 12 2.09 -13.99 4.15
N LEU A 13 3.06 -13.08 4.24
CA LEU A 13 4.46 -13.38 3.88
C LEU A 13 5.00 -14.57 4.70
N SER A 14 5.45 -15.64 4.04
CA SER A 14 5.98 -16.81 4.74
C SER A 14 7.36 -16.53 5.36
N PRO A 15 7.73 -17.26 6.44
CA PRO A 15 9.06 -17.12 7.06
C PRO A 15 10.23 -17.34 6.08
N GLU A 16 10.09 -18.29 5.16
CA GLU A 16 11.10 -18.59 4.15
C GLU A 16 11.24 -17.43 3.15
N ALA A 17 10.11 -16.84 2.72
CA ALA A 17 10.11 -15.70 1.82
C ALA A 17 10.69 -14.45 2.51
N ALA A 18 10.29 -14.18 3.75
CA ALA A 18 10.83 -13.09 4.55
C ALA A 18 12.34 -13.23 4.73
N LYS A 19 12.83 -14.44 5.04
CA LYS A 19 14.26 -14.71 5.12
C LYS A 19 14.96 -14.45 3.78
N GLY A 20 14.41 -14.94 2.66
CA GLY A 20 14.97 -14.70 1.33
C GLY A 20 15.08 -13.21 0.98
N ILE A 21 14.08 -12.41 1.33
CA ILE A 21 14.12 -10.95 1.16
C ILE A 21 15.22 -10.33 2.03
N LEU A 22 15.26 -10.67 3.32
CA LEU A 22 16.22 -10.11 4.28
C LEU A 22 17.68 -10.46 3.95
N ASP A 23 17.93 -11.63 3.35
CA ASP A 23 19.26 -12.09 2.94
C ASP A 23 19.79 -11.32 1.72
N LEU A 24 18.90 -10.72 0.90
CA LEU A 24 19.26 -9.89 -0.25
C LEU A 24 19.48 -8.41 0.12
N LEU A 25 19.03 -7.98 1.30
CA LEU A 25 19.19 -6.62 1.76
C LEU A 25 20.60 -6.38 2.35
N PRO A 26 21.14 -5.15 2.23
CA PRO A 26 22.32 -4.75 2.99
C PRO A 26 22.14 -5.04 4.50
N GLN A 27 23.21 -5.52 5.14
CA GLN A 27 23.17 -5.97 6.55
C GLN A 27 22.59 -4.93 7.51
N LYS A 28 22.88 -3.64 7.27
CA LYS A 28 22.34 -2.52 8.07
C LYS A 28 20.81 -2.45 8.02
N ILE A 29 20.20 -2.68 6.86
CA ILE A 29 18.74 -2.61 6.66
C ILE A 29 18.08 -3.84 7.30
N SER A 30 18.63 -5.03 7.04
CA SER A 30 18.14 -6.29 7.64
C SER A 30 18.16 -6.24 9.17
N HIS A 31 19.23 -5.69 9.76
CA HIS A 31 19.33 -5.49 11.21
C HIS A 31 18.26 -4.53 11.75
N ALA A 32 18.11 -3.36 11.12
CA ALA A 32 17.12 -2.37 11.53
C ALA A 32 15.69 -2.92 11.51
N LEU A 33 15.34 -3.72 10.50
CA LEU A 33 14.02 -4.37 10.42
C LEU A 33 13.82 -5.37 11.57
N ARG A 34 14.84 -6.16 11.91
CA ARG A 34 14.78 -7.14 13.03
C ARG A 34 14.71 -6.46 14.39
N GLU A 35 15.50 -5.40 14.59
CA GLU A 35 15.44 -4.59 15.81
C GLU A 35 14.06 -3.96 15.99
N TYR A 36 13.50 -3.39 14.91
CA TYR A 36 12.17 -2.81 14.93
C TYR A 36 11.11 -3.86 15.26
N ALA A 37 11.12 -5.02 14.58
CA ALA A 37 10.22 -6.13 14.87
C ALA A 37 10.27 -6.58 16.33
N THR A 38 11.49 -6.69 16.89
CA THR A 38 11.68 -7.00 18.32
C THR A 38 11.11 -5.91 19.22
N SER A 39 11.30 -4.63 18.86
CA SER A 39 10.86 -3.51 19.69
C SER A 39 9.34 -3.37 19.82
N ILE A 40 8.60 -3.82 18.80
CA ILE A 40 7.13 -3.77 18.78
C ILE A 40 6.49 -5.14 19.07
N ASP A 41 7.29 -6.17 19.34
CA ASP A 41 6.86 -7.56 19.59
C ASP A 41 6.08 -8.19 18.42
N TYR A 42 6.50 -7.91 17.18
CA TYR A 42 5.85 -8.41 15.97
C TYR A 42 6.75 -9.41 15.23
N PRO A 43 6.15 -10.37 14.51
CA PRO A 43 6.90 -11.24 13.62
C PRO A 43 7.58 -10.41 12.51
N ILE A 44 8.79 -10.83 12.12
CA ILE A 44 9.58 -10.11 11.12
C ILE A 44 8.89 -10.12 9.75
N GLU A 45 8.15 -11.18 9.46
CA GLU A 45 7.33 -11.35 8.27
C GLU A 45 6.34 -10.19 8.12
N LEU A 46 5.61 -9.89 9.20
CA LEU A 46 4.61 -8.81 9.22
C LEU A 46 5.27 -7.43 9.12
N VAL A 47 6.43 -7.23 9.74
CA VAL A 47 7.17 -5.96 9.63
C VAL A 47 7.66 -5.72 8.20
N VAL A 48 8.16 -6.76 7.53
CA VAL A 48 8.57 -6.67 6.12
C VAL A 48 7.34 -6.37 5.25
N GLU A 49 6.22 -7.03 5.51
CA GLU A 49 4.97 -6.79 4.80
C GLU A 49 4.47 -5.35 4.97
N MET A 50 4.37 -4.88 6.20
CA MET A 50 4.00 -3.51 6.56
C MET A 50 4.91 -2.47 5.89
N ALA A 51 6.22 -2.73 5.85
CA ALA A 51 7.17 -1.81 5.22
C ALA A 51 6.93 -1.66 3.71
N ILE A 52 6.61 -2.77 3.02
CA ILE A 52 6.36 -2.74 1.58
C ILE A 52 4.95 -2.20 1.28
N ALA A 53 3.95 -2.63 2.04
CA ALA A 53 2.58 -2.12 1.93
C ALA A 53 2.55 -0.60 2.16
N GLY A 54 3.16 -0.13 3.24
CA GLY A 54 3.27 1.30 3.58
C GLY A 54 4.03 2.14 2.53
N PHE A 55 4.97 1.53 1.78
CA PHE A 55 5.63 2.19 0.66
C PHE A 55 4.68 2.40 -0.53
N LEU A 56 3.79 1.45 -0.79
CA LEU A 56 2.84 1.48 -1.91
C LEU A 56 1.59 2.31 -1.59
N ASP A 57 1.16 2.29 -0.33
CA ASP A 57 0.04 3.06 0.20
C ASP A 57 0.32 3.34 1.68
N VAL A 58 0.50 4.62 2.04
CA VAL A 58 0.91 5.04 3.39
C VAL A 58 -0.09 4.65 4.46
N ASP A 59 -1.36 4.47 4.09
CA ASP A 59 -2.43 4.07 5.00
C ASP A 59 -2.58 2.54 5.11
N ALA A 60 -1.85 1.77 4.29
CA ALA A 60 -1.93 0.31 4.29
C ALA A 60 -1.03 -0.33 5.35
N LEU A 61 -1.61 -1.25 6.11
CA LEU A 61 -0.88 -2.06 7.10
C LEU A 61 -0.47 -3.43 6.53
N THR A 62 -1.19 -3.93 5.54
CA THR A 62 -0.93 -5.22 4.88
C THR A 62 -1.11 -5.07 3.39
N PHE A 63 -0.69 -6.07 2.60
CA PHE A 63 -0.96 -6.04 1.16
C PHE A 63 -2.46 -6.14 0.84
N ALA A 64 -3.25 -6.82 1.68
CA ALA A 64 -4.70 -6.91 1.50
C ALA A 64 -5.39 -5.53 1.57
N ASP A 65 -4.83 -4.62 2.37
CA ASP A 65 -5.34 -3.26 2.53
C ASP A 65 -4.75 -2.26 1.51
N CYS A 66 -3.71 -2.67 0.77
CA CYS A 66 -2.95 -1.78 -0.10
C CYS A 66 -3.77 -1.36 -1.34
N ARG A 67 -4.19 -0.09 -1.42
CA ARG A 67 -5.03 0.41 -2.52
C ARG A 67 -4.20 1.10 -3.59
N ILE A 68 -3.55 0.30 -4.43
CA ILE A 68 -2.75 0.86 -5.52
C ILE A 68 -3.66 1.25 -6.67
N THR A 69 -3.86 2.56 -6.89
CA THR A 69 -4.41 3.05 -8.16
C THR A 69 -3.25 3.27 -9.14
N PRO A 70 -3.18 2.54 -10.26
CA PRO A 70 -2.11 2.73 -11.23
C PRO A 70 -2.08 4.18 -11.74
N PRO A 71 -0.90 4.82 -11.90
CA PRO A 71 -0.79 6.20 -12.36
C PRO A 71 -1.49 6.46 -13.70
N GLY A 72 -1.52 5.47 -14.59
CA GLY A 72 -2.27 5.57 -15.86
C GLY A 72 -3.76 5.81 -15.66
N ARG A 73 -4.36 5.16 -14.67
CA ARG A 73 -5.79 5.31 -14.34
C ARG A 73 -6.09 6.66 -13.69
N LEU A 74 -5.14 7.21 -12.93
CA LEU A 74 -5.25 8.57 -12.41
C LEU A 74 -5.17 9.61 -13.53
N ARG A 75 -4.23 9.45 -14.47
CA ARG A 75 -4.12 10.33 -15.64
C ARG A 75 -5.39 10.33 -16.48
N GLU A 76 -5.93 9.15 -16.78
CA GLU A 76 -7.19 9.01 -17.49
C GLU A 76 -8.36 9.68 -16.74
N LYS A 77 -8.47 9.48 -15.43
CA LYS A 77 -9.48 10.15 -14.61
C LYS A 77 -9.34 11.68 -14.64
N ILE A 78 -8.11 12.20 -14.58
CA ILE A 78 -7.84 13.64 -14.65
C ILE A 78 -8.31 14.20 -16.01
N GLU A 79 -7.94 13.55 -17.11
CA GLU A 79 -8.36 13.97 -18.46
C GLU A 79 -9.88 13.99 -18.60
N ILE A 80 -10.57 12.95 -18.11
CA ILE A 80 -12.04 12.89 -18.11
C ILE A 80 -12.65 14.04 -17.28
N LEU A 81 -12.12 14.30 -16.08
CA LEU A 81 -12.62 15.37 -15.21
C LEU A 81 -12.39 16.76 -15.83
N GLU A 82 -11.25 16.97 -16.49
CA GLU A 82 -10.94 18.22 -17.20
C GLU A 82 -11.92 18.46 -18.35
N LEU A 83 -12.25 17.42 -19.13
CA LEU A 83 -13.25 17.50 -20.19
C LEU A 83 -14.64 17.84 -19.65
N GLN A 84 -15.06 17.19 -18.56
CA GLN A 84 -16.34 17.47 -17.90
C GLN A 84 -16.40 18.90 -17.36
N LEU A 85 -15.31 19.38 -16.75
CA LEU A 85 -15.23 20.74 -16.23
C LEU A 85 -15.34 21.77 -17.37
N ALA A 86 -14.68 21.52 -18.49
CA ALA A 86 -14.76 22.36 -19.68
C ALA A 86 -16.18 22.40 -20.26
N GLN A 87 -16.87 21.25 -20.31
CA GLN A 87 -18.27 21.17 -20.76
C GLN A 87 -19.19 21.96 -19.82
N ALA A 88 -19.12 21.72 -18.50
CA ALA A 88 -19.95 22.39 -17.51
C ALA A 88 -19.76 23.91 -17.52
N LYS A 89 -18.52 24.39 -17.70
CA LYS A 89 -18.23 25.81 -17.85
C LYS A 89 -18.88 26.39 -19.10
N GLY A 90 -18.76 25.71 -20.24
CA GLY A 90 -19.37 26.15 -21.49
C GLY A 90 -20.90 26.12 -21.48
N GLU A 91 -21.52 25.30 -20.64
CA GLU A 91 -22.97 25.30 -20.40
C GLU A 91 -23.41 26.47 -19.51
N LEU A 92 -22.64 26.78 -18.46
CA LEU A 92 -22.88 27.94 -17.60
C LEU A 92 -22.77 29.25 -18.38
N ASP A 93 -21.75 29.39 -19.22
CA ASP A 93 -21.56 30.57 -20.08
C ASP A 93 -22.69 30.75 -21.11
N ARG A 94 -23.40 29.67 -21.47
CA ARG A 94 -24.57 29.71 -22.37
C ARG A 94 -25.89 30.01 -21.64
N ALA A 95 -25.92 29.83 -20.32
CA ALA A 95 -27.12 30.03 -19.48
C ALA A 95 -27.20 31.45 -18.88
N ASN A 96 -26.12 32.22 -18.95
CA ASN A 96 -26.03 33.65 -18.60
C ASN A 96 -26.10 34.55 -19.84
#